data_AF-A0A937BWE1-F1
#
_entry.id   AF-A0A937BWE1-F1
#
_cell.length_a   1.000
_cell.length_b   1.000
_cell.length_c   1.000
_cell.angle_alpha   90.00
_cell.angle_beta   90.00
_cell.angle_gamma   90.00
#
_symmetry.space_group_name_H-M   'P 1'
#
loop_
_entity.id
_entity.type
_entity.pdbx_description
1 polymer ?
#
loop_
_entity_poly.entity_id
_entity_poly.type
_entity_poly.pdbx_seq_one_letter_code
_entity_poly.pdbx_strand_id
1 'polypeptide(L)'
;MKKFYVLFVVLSCVLTTTAQTFYWIGPSSGAGGNWNNTANWSFSSGGPTAGQFPNNSAHNVIFDQNALVNVNLENINLQTLTVASSITTKLFVGPAMVAPTITLSGTSAVTPALKINSGARLEDSCDANIPFTVAFASDSKGVIDGTWYFTGKTGVSGANGSTFTLPGTTGLSNRVDVNGTIQLRNGSLSPNPTTGQDYLFFNSGSTYWLDRNGGNVPKGTFGTTSTVKMTGVVNNPVPTINVGSVPEIGNLIFDCPGLILATASLALTNNLIIKGDFQILNTNGKIVVLATNGTGSTPVNANYTVRGNLTVSGNSRVALGNASNTNKVVDFQVEGNLNLSGTSFDIQNSSSFIATNTTTLRVKGNVNHTAGTFGVLELLLATLPICIF
;
A
#
# COMPACT_ATOMS: atom_id res chain seq x y z
N MET A 1 -59.16 -40.61 37.68
CA MET A 1 -58.71 -39.93 36.44
C MET A 1 -57.42 -39.16 36.73
N LYS A 2 -56.25 -39.73 36.40
CA LYS A 2 -54.95 -39.06 36.54
C LYS A 2 -54.48 -38.67 35.12
N LYS A 3 -54.40 -37.37 34.84
CA LYS A 3 -53.96 -36.84 33.55
C LYS A 3 -52.43 -36.80 33.54
N PHE A 4 -51.82 -37.56 32.64
CA PHE A 4 -50.38 -37.50 32.34
C PHE A 4 -50.16 -36.35 31.34
N TYR A 5 -49.48 -35.30 31.78
CA TYR A 5 -48.94 -34.28 30.86
C TYR A 5 -47.55 -34.74 30.43
N VAL A 6 -47.45 -35.27 29.20
CA VAL A 6 -46.17 -35.52 28.56
C VAL A 6 -45.63 -34.18 28.08
N LEU A 7 -44.65 -33.66 28.81
CA LEU A 7 -43.86 -32.49 28.44
C LEU A 7 -42.97 -32.89 27.24
N PHE A 8 -43.34 -32.44 26.05
CA PHE A 8 -42.54 -32.53 24.84
C PHE A 8 -41.35 -31.56 24.99
N VAL A 9 -40.25 -32.04 25.57
CA VAL A 9 -38.97 -31.33 25.55
C VAL A 9 -38.42 -31.48 24.13
N VAL A 10 -38.72 -30.49 23.29
CA VAL A 10 -38.08 -30.31 21.98
C VAL A 10 -36.61 -30.05 22.25
N LEU A 11 -35.80 -31.11 22.12
CA LEU A 11 -34.36 -31.05 22.10
C LEU A 11 -33.95 -30.33 20.80
N SER A 12 -33.95 -29.01 20.82
CA SER A 12 -33.35 -28.17 19.79
C SER A 12 -31.84 -28.36 19.86
N CYS A 13 -31.35 -29.46 19.26
CA CYS A 13 -29.95 -29.59 18.87
C CYS A 13 -29.66 -28.48 17.85
N VAL A 14 -29.19 -27.34 18.35
CA VAL A 14 -28.63 -26.29 17.52
C VAL A 14 -27.40 -26.90 16.84
N LEU A 15 -27.53 -27.30 15.59
CA LEU A 15 -26.42 -27.77 14.78
C LEU A 15 -25.46 -26.60 14.61
N THR A 16 -24.45 -26.53 15.46
CA THR A 16 -23.35 -25.58 15.29
C THR A 16 -22.49 -26.08 14.13
N THR A 17 -22.71 -25.56 12.93
CA THR A 17 -21.80 -25.80 11.80
C THR A 17 -20.49 -25.09 12.09
N THR A 18 -19.48 -25.83 12.52
CA THR A 18 -18.12 -25.30 12.67
C THR A 18 -17.48 -25.16 11.30
N ALA A 19 -16.85 -24.02 11.05
CA ALA A 19 -16.06 -23.82 9.85
C ALA A 19 -14.96 -24.90 9.74
N GLN A 20 -14.78 -25.47 8.55
CA GLN A 20 -13.82 -26.53 8.31
C GLN A 20 -12.42 -25.94 8.04
N THR A 21 -11.40 -26.43 8.74
CA THR A 21 -10.03 -25.93 8.59
C THR A 21 -9.20 -26.83 7.69
N PHE A 22 -8.45 -26.21 6.79
CA PHE A 22 -7.57 -26.82 5.81
C PHE A 22 -6.14 -26.30 5.99
N TYR A 23 -5.19 -27.22 5.99
CA TYR A 23 -3.76 -26.97 6.05
C TYR A 23 -3.12 -27.34 4.73
N TRP A 24 -2.24 -26.49 4.22
CA TRP A 24 -1.44 -26.82 3.04
C TRP A 24 -0.36 -27.84 3.40
N ILE A 25 -0.36 -28.99 2.72
CA ILE A 25 0.66 -30.04 2.83
C ILE A 25 1.40 -30.27 1.51
N GLY A 26 1.15 -29.42 0.51
CA GLY A 26 1.74 -29.50 -0.81
C GLY A 26 3.17 -28.93 -0.91
N PRO A 27 3.70 -28.81 -2.14
CA PRO A 27 5.07 -28.34 -2.38
C PRO A 27 5.33 -26.91 -1.85
N SER A 28 6.59 -26.67 -1.49
CA SER A 28 7.10 -25.36 -1.06
C SER A 28 8.10 -24.76 -2.07
N SER A 29 8.37 -25.45 -3.18
CA SER A 29 9.38 -25.07 -4.17
C SER A 29 9.10 -25.72 -5.54
N GLY A 30 9.96 -25.46 -6.53
CA GLY A 30 9.84 -26.03 -7.87
C GLY A 30 8.68 -25.43 -8.66
N ALA A 31 7.86 -26.28 -9.29
CA ALA A 31 6.69 -25.85 -10.07
C ALA A 31 5.46 -25.48 -9.20
N GLY A 32 5.53 -25.71 -7.89
CA GLY A 32 4.41 -25.51 -6.97
C GLY A 32 3.35 -26.61 -7.05
N GLY A 33 2.28 -26.45 -6.27
CA GLY A 33 1.10 -27.32 -6.28
C GLY A 33 -0.16 -26.56 -6.71
N ASN A 34 -1.03 -27.20 -7.47
CA ASN A 34 -2.34 -26.64 -7.82
C ASN A 34 -3.24 -26.56 -6.59
N TRP A 35 -3.98 -25.45 -6.45
CA TRP A 35 -4.98 -25.27 -5.39
C TRP A 35 -6.04 -26.37 -5.41
N ASN A 36 -6.55 -26.74 -6.59
CA ASN A 36 -7.62 -27.74 -6.70
C ASN A 36 -7.13 -29.20 -6.57
N ASN A 37 -5.84 -29.45 -6.35
CA ASN A 37 -5.34 -30.80 -6.09
C ASN A 37 -5.58 -31.17 -4.63
N THR A 38 -6.52 -32.09 -4.40
CA THR A 38 -6.92 -32.55 -3.06
C THR A 38 -5.78 -33.18 -2.25
N ALA A 39 -4.75 -33.71 -2.91
CA ALA A 39 -3.55 -34.25 -2.26
C ALA A 39 -2.71 -33.18 -1.55
N ASN A 40 -2.89 -31.89 -1.87
CA ASN A 40 -2.13 -30.78 -1.28
C ASN A 40 -2.76 -30.24 0.01
N TRP A 41 -3.87 -30.79 0.47
CA TRP A 41 -4.64 -30.26 1.61
C TRP A 41 -4.87 -31.32 2.68
N SER A 42 -4.85 -30.91 3.95
CA SER A 42 -5.17 -31.75 5.12
C SER A 42 -6.16 -31.06 6.07
N PHE A 43 -6.90 -31.81 6.89
CA PHE A 43 -7.69 -31.25 8.00
C PHE A 43 -6.84 -30.93 9.24
N SER A 44 -5.57 -31.31 9.24
CA SER A 44 -4.63 -31.06 10.34
C SER A 44 -3.25 -30.70 9.81
N SER A 45 -2.50 -29.89 10.54
CA SER A 45 -1.10 -29.56 10.23
C SER A 45 -0.26 -30.82 9.97
N GLY A 46 0.42 -30.89 8.81
CA GLY A 46 1.25 -32.03 8.40
C GLY A 46 0.53 -33.39 8.30
N GLY A 47 -0.81 -33.39 8.36
CA GLY A 47 -1.61 -34.62 8.40
C GLY A 47 -1.79 -35.30 7.04
N PRO A 48 -2.57 -36.40 6.98
CA PRO A 48 -2.90 -37.05 5.73
C PRO A 48 -3.76 -36.13 4.84
N THR A 49 -3.83 -36.44 3.55
CA THR A 49 -4.71 -35.71 2.63
C THR A 49 -6.17 -35.71 3.11
N ALA A 50 -6.82 -34.56 2.98
CA ALA A 50 -8.24 -34.35 3.23
C ALA A 50 -9.14 -35.01 2.17
N GLY A 51 -8.59 -35.39 1.00
CA GLY A 51 -9.37 -35.89 -0.14
C GLY A 51 -10.28 -34.83 -0.79
N GLN A 52 -10.22 -33.58 -0.33
CA GLN A 52 -10.93 -32.42 -0.86
C GLN A 52 -10.06 -31.16 -0.76
N PHE A 53 -10.43 -30.09 -1.46
CA PHE A 53 -9.72 -28.80 -1.44
C PHE A 53 -10.65 -27.68 -0.94
N PRO A 54 -10.11 -26.61 -0.34
CA PRO A 54 -10.92 -25.53 0.21
C PRO A 54 -11.47 -24.61 -0.91
N ASN A 55 -12.79 -24.57 -1.08
CA ASN A 55 -13.48 -23.56 -1.92
C ASN A 55 -14.93 -23.33 -1.45
N ASN A 56 -15.10 -22.92 -0.20
CA ASN A 56 -16.40 -22.60 0.40
C ASN A 56 -16.21 -21.47 1.43
N SER A 57 -17.19 -20.56 1.55
CA SER A 57 -17.16 -19.45 2.51
C SER A 57 -17.18 -19.87 3.99
N ALA A 58 -17.36 -21.16 4.28
CA ALA A 58 -17.19 -21.77 5.61
C ALA A 58 -15.83 -22.47 5.78
N HIS A 59 -14.90 -22.36 4.83
CA HIS A 59 -13.57 -22.97 4.92
C HIS A 59 -12.52 -21.99 5.42
N ASN A 60 -11.71 -22.45 6.37
CA ASN A 60 -10.51 -21.76 6.85
C ASN A 60 -9.28 -22.38 6.21
N VAL A 61 -8.41 -21.58 5.63
CA VAL A 61 -7.13 -22.01 5.07
C VAL A 61 -6.00 -21.51 5.96
N ILE A 62 -5.08 -22.41 6.29
CA ILE A 62 -3.88 -22.12 7.07
C ILE A 62 -2.66 -22.61 6.28
N PHE A 63 -1.73 -21.69 6.05
CA PHE A 63 -0.37 -22.01 5.63
C PHE A 63 0.54 -21.92 6.85
N ASP A 64 0.90 -23.08 7.40
CA ASP A 64 1.79 -23.23 8.56
C ASP A 64 3.14 -23.87 8.19
N GLN A 65 3.37 -24.05 6.88
CA GLN A 65 4.64 -24.38 6.26
C GLN A 65 4.83 -23.51 5.03
N ASN A 66 6.09 -23.36 4.57
CA ASN A 66 6.36 -22.67 3.30
C ASN A 66 5.55 -23.31 2.17
N ALA A 67 5.00 -22.48 1.30
CA ALA A 67 4.06 -22.95 0.28
C ALA A 67 4.27 -22.23 -1.05
N LEU A 68 4.21 -22.99 -2.14
CA LEU A 68 4.19 -22.46 -3.50
C LEU A 68 2.95 -23.00 -4.21
N VAL A 69 1.94 -22.14 -4.36
CA VAL A 69 0.58 -22.52 -4.74
C VAL A 69 0.18 -21.87 -6.06
N ASN A 70 -0.13 -22.70 -7.06
CA ASN A 70 -0.77 -22.26 -8.28
C ASN A 70 -2.28 -22.12 -8.05
N VAL A 71 -2.77 -20.88 -8.08
CA VAL A 71 -4.19 -20.55 -8.02
C VAL A 71 -4.81 -20.83 -9.39
N ASN A 72 -5.23 -22.08 -9.58
CA ASN A 72 -5.73 -22.60 -10.86
C ASN A 72 -7.26 -22.75 -10.91
N LEU A 73 -7.95 -21.88 -10.17
CA LEU A 73 -9.41 -21.75 -10.15
C LEU A 73 -9.78 -20.29 -10.37
N GLU A 74 -10.84 -20.04 -11.12
CA GLU A 74 -11.32 -18.67 -11.39
C GLU A 74 -11.84 -18.01 -10.11
N ASN A 75 -12.56 -18.78 -9.29
CA ASN A 75 -13.16 -18.30 -8.05
C ASN A 75 -12.82 -19.25 -6.90
N ILE A 76 -12.21 -18.69 -5.86
CA ILE A 76 -11.98 -19.33 -4.57
C ILE A 76 -12.71 -18.53 -3.51
N ASN A 77 -13.62 -19.15 -2.78
CA ASN A 77 -14.35 -18.51 -1.68
C ASN A 77 -13.90 -19.13 -0.36
N LEU A 78 -13.52 -18.31 0.61
CA LEU A 78 -13.04 -18.74 1.92
C LEU A 78 -13.67 -17.92 3.03
N GLN A 79 -13.77 -18.52 4.21
CA GLN A 79 -13.97 -17.76 5.44
C GLN A 79 -12.70 -17.00 5.76
N THR A 80 -11.59 -17.72 5.97
CA THR A 80 -10.30 -17.12 6.35
C THR A 80 -9.15 -17.66 5.52
N LEU A 81 -8.14 -16.83 5.25
CA LEU A 81 -6.81 -17.22 4.81
C LEU A 81 -5.79 -16.75 5.85
N THR A 82 -5.05 -17.68 6.44
CA THR A 82 -4.03 -17.41 7.46
C THR A 82 -2.65 -17.87 6.98
N VAL A 83 -1.64 -17.01 7.13
CA VAL A 83 -0.22 -17.39 7.00
C VAL A 83 0.43 -17.31 8.37
N ALA A 84 0.93 -18.44 8.86
CA ALA A 84 1.53 -18.56 10.19
C ALA A 84 2.87 -17.81 10.28
N SER A 85 3.31 -17.52 11.50
CA SER A 85 4.55 -16.78 11.74
C SER A 85 5.75 -17.46 11.10
N SER A 86 6.68 -16.66 10.57
CA SER A 86 7.91 -17.14 9.92
C SER A 86 7.71 -17.99 8.66
N ILE A 87 6.48 -18.05 8.12
CA ILE A 87 6.15 -18.77 6.89
C ILE A 87 6.12 -17.82 5.69
N THR A 88 6.68 -18.27 4.58
CA THR A 88 6.46 -17.65 3.26
C THR A 88 5.52 -18.50 2.42
N THR A 89 4.38 -17.92 2.06
CA THR A 89 3.41 -18.49 1.14
C THR A 89 3.39 -17.66 -0.12
N LYS A 90 3.63 -18.29 -1.27
CA LYS A 90 3.45 -17.69 -2.57
C LYS A 90 2.20 -18.26 -3.25
N LEU A 91 1.22 -17.39 -3.51
CA LEU A 91 0.10 -17.65 -4.38
C LEU A 91 0.43 -17.05 -5.74
N PHE A 92 0.49 -17.88 -6.77
CA PHE A 92 0.77 -17.42 -8.13
C PHE A 92 -0.27 -17.90 -9.12
N VAL A 93 -0.45 -17.13 -10.20
CA VAL A 93 -1.38 -17.46 -11.27
C VAL A 93 -0.64 -17.66 -12.58
N GLY A 94 -0.88 -18.82 -13.20
CA GLY A 94 -0.30 -19.19 -14.49
C GLY A 94 -1.12 -18.72 -15.71
N PRO A 95 -0.59 -18.88 -16.93
CA PRO A 95 -1.19 -18.38 -18.17
C PRO A 95 -2.51 -19.06 -18.57
N ALA A 96 -2.86 -20.19 -17.97
CA ALA A 96 -4.10 -20.91 -18.24
C ALA A 96 -5.34 -20.27 -17.59
N MET A 97 -5.16 -19.24 -16.75
CA MET A 97 -6.22 -18.61 -15.99
C MET A 97 -6.68 -17.30 -16.62
N VAL A 98 -7.96 -16.99 -16.45
CA VAL A 98 -8.55 -15.70 -16.81
C VAL A 98 -9.08 -15.07 -15.52
N ALA A 99 -8.37 -14.07 -14.99
CA ALA A 99 -8.82 -13.25 -13.85
C ALA A 99 -9.18 -13.98 -12.53
N PRO A 100 -8.33 -14.87 -11.99
CA PRO A 100 -8.58 -15.57 -10.72
C PRO A 100 -8.80 -14.59 -9.56
N THR A 101 -9.80 -14.91 -8.72
CA THR A 101 -10.16 -14.15 -7.52
C THR A 101 -10.30 -15.06 -6.30
N ILE A 102 -9.67 -14.66 -5.18
CA ILE A 102 -9.88 -15.25 -3.86
C ILE A 102 -10.74 -14.30 -3.03
N THR A 103 -11.97 -14.69 -2.73
CA THR A 103 -12.91 -13.92 -1.90
C THR A 103 -12.84 -14.38 -0.45
N LEU A 104 -12.55 -13.47 0.46
CA LEU A 104 -12.40 -13.70 1.90
C LEU A 104 -13.57 -13.06 2.66
N SER A 105 -14.23 -13.82 3.54
CA SER A 105 -15.52 -13.42 4.15
C SER A 105 -15.57 -13.38 5.68
N GLY A 106 -14.47 -13.68 6.38
CA GLY A 106 -14.39 -13.66 7.84
C GLY A 106 -14.64 -12.27 8.45
N THR A 107 -15.67 -12.16 9.29
CA THR A 107 -16.09 -10.88 9.93
C THR A 107 -15.65 -10.75 11.39
N SER A 108 -15.10 -11.83 11.97
CA SER A 108 -14.63 -11.87 13.35
C SER A 108 -13.23 -11.25 13.48
N ALA A 109 -12.97 -10.53 14.57
CA ALA A 109 -11.62 -10.06 14.87
C ALA A 109 -10.69 -11.22 15.33
N VAL A 110 -11.26 -12.30 15.84
CA VAL A 110 -10.50 -13.49 16.29
C VAL A 110 -10.08 -14.35 15.09
N THR A 111 -10.98 -14.50 14.12
CA THR A 111 -10.79 -15.25 12.88
C THR A 111 -11.08 -14.33 11.69
N PRO A 112 -10.18 -13.36 11.42
CA PRO A 112 -10.38 -12.40 10.34
C PRO A 112 -10.28 -13.11 8.98
N ALA A 113 -10.89 -12.51 7.96
CA ALA A 113 -10.88 -12.97 6.58
C ALA A 113 -9.46 -13.17 6.05
N LEU A 114 -8.55 -12.24 6.37
CA LEU A 114 -7.11 -12.38 6.10
C LEU A 114 -6.33 -12.22 7.40
N LYS A 115 -5.39 -13.14 7.65
CA LYS A 115 -4.42 -13.03 8.74
C LYS A 115 -3.01 -13.34 8.24
N ILE A 116 -2.12 -12.35 8.27
CA ILE A 116 -0.70 -12.55 8.00
C ILE A 116 0.04 -12.28 9.30
N ASN A 117 0.49 -13.34 9.98
CA ASN A 117 1.12 -13.19 11.30
C ASN A 117 2.45 -12.45 11.22
N SER A 118 2.90 -11.90 12.35
CA SER A 118 4.22 -11.28 12.44
C SER A 118 5.32 -12.25 12.03
N GLY A 119 6.29 -11.74 11.26
CA GLY A 119 7.37 -12.53 10.64
C GLY A 119 6.94 -13.38 9.43
N ALA A 120 5.65 -13.45 9.10
CA ALA A 120 5.15 -14.15 7.92
C ALA A 120 5.21 -13.28 6.66
N ARG A 121 5.15 -13.94 5.50
CA ARG A 121 5.05 -13.29 4.18
C ARG A 121 4.02 -14.02 3.31
N LEU A 122 2.98 -13.30 2.90
CA LEU A 122 2.10 -13.70 1.80
C LEU A 122 2.56 -13.00 0.52
N GLU A 123 2.92 -13.76 -0.51
CA GLU A 123 3.28 -13.25 -1.84
C GLU A 123 2.18 -13.58 -2.84
N ASP A 124 1.55 -12.54 -3.39
CA ASP A 124 0.61 -12.68 -4.51
C ASP A 124 1.30 -12.29 -5.81
N SER A 125 1.37 -13.22 -6.76
CA SER A 125 2.16 -13.09 -7.99
C SER A 125 1.37 -13.43 -9.25
N CYS A 126 1.57 -12.64 -10.31
CA CYS A 126 1.15 -13.02 -11.65
C CYS A 126 2.35 -13.52 -12.47
N ASP A 127 2.35 -14.80 -12.85
CA ASP A 127 3.38 -15.39 -13.72
C ASP A 127 3.01 -15.29 -15.21
N ALA A 128 1.82 -14.73 -15.49
CA ALA A 128 1.31 -14.38 -16.80
C ALA A 128 0.69 -12.96 -16.78
N ASN A 129 0.49 -12.35 -17.95
CA ASN A 129 -0.14 -11.03 -18.07
C ASN A 129 -1.67 -11.11 -17.88
N ILE A 130 -2.09 -11.40 -16.66
CA ILE A 130 -3.48 -11.57 -16.23
C ILE A 130 -3.72 -10.87 -14.88
N PRO A 131 -4.97 -10.53 -14.52
CA PRO A 131 -5.27 -9.99 -13.20
C PRO A 131 -5.33 -11.13 -12.17
N PHE A 132 -4.94 -10.84 -10.93
CA PHE A 132 -5.13 -11.72 -9.78
C PHE A 132 -5.57 -10.88 -8.59
N THR A 133 -6.73 -11.20 -8.02
CA THR A 133 -7.33 -10.38 -6.96
C THR A 133 -7.59 -11.17 -5.69
N VAL A 134 -7.17 -10.63 -4.55
CA VAL A 134 -7.71 -11.01 -3.24
C VAL A 134 -8.80 -10.02 -2.85
N ALA A 135 -10.05 -10.46 -2.77
CA ALA A 135 -11.20 -9.63 -2.52
C ALA A 135 -11.74 -9.81 -1.09
N PHE A 136 -11.93 -8.71 -0.37
CA PHE A 136 -12.63 -8.69 0.90
C PHE A 136 -14.14 -8.56 0.67
N ALA A 137 -14.93 -9.51 1.19
CA ALA A 137 -16.38 -9.44 1.15
C ALA A 137 -16.93 -8.36 2.11
N SER A 138 -18.23 -8.07 2.07
CA SER A 138 -18.87 -7.15 3.01
C SER A 138 -18.63 -7.53 4.46
N ASP A 139 -18.39 -6.53 5.31
CA ASP A 139 -18.17 -6.64 6.75
C ASP A 139 -16.95 -7.48 7.18
N SER A 140 -16.15 -7.92 6.20
CA SER A 140 -14.96 -8.73 6.45
C SER A 140 -13.83 -7.93 7.11
N LYS A 141 -13.03 -8.63 7.89
CA LYS A 141 -11.91 -8.07 8.65
C LYS A 141 -10.58 -8.66 8.19
N GLY A 142 -9.51 -7.88 8.22
CA GLY A 142 -8.16 -8.31 7.89
C GLY A 142 -7.15 -7.82 8.91
N VAL A 143 -6.13 -8.63 9.19
CA VAL A 143 -5.00 -8.27 10.06
C VAL A 143 -3.69 -8.66 9.37
N ILE A 144 -2.84 -7.67 9.12
CA ILE A 144 -1.55 -7.84 8.44
C ILE A 144 -0.44 -7.41 9.40
N ASP A 145 0.03 -8.35 10.21
CA ASP A 145 1.17 -8.15 11.14
C ASP A 145 2.52 -8.45 10.47
N GLY A 146 2.52 -9.32 9.46
CA GLY A 146 3.68 -9.65 8.63
C GLY A 146 3.79 -8.79 7.37
N THR A 147 4.23 -9.41 6.27
CA THR A 147 4.34 -8.74 4.97
C THR A 147 3.34 -9.30 3.98
N TRP A 148 2.52 -8.44 3.39
CA TRP A 148 1.76 -8.75 2.19
C TRP A 148 2.49 -8.17 0.98
N TYR A 149 3.02 -9.04 0.15
CA TYR A 149 3.92 -8.73 -0.94
C TYR A 149 3.25 -9.01 -2.29
N PHE A 150 3.24 -8.03 -3.18
CA PHE A 150 2.63 -8.15 -4.51
C PHE A 150 3.69 -7.99 -5.59
N THR A 151 3.69 -8.87 -6.58
CA THR A 151 4.64 -8.85 -7.69
C THR A 151 4.03 -9.45 -8.96
N GLY A 152 4.75 -9.37 -10.06
CA GLY A 152 4.50 -10.20 -11.23
C GLY A 152 5.77 -10.42 -12.04
N LYS A 153 5.71 -11.36 -12.98
CA LYS A 153 6.77 -11.59 -13.95
C LYS A 153 6.92 -10.37 -14.88
N THR A 154 8.11 -10.19 -15.45
CA THR A 154 8.35 -9.23 -16.54
C THR A 154 7.31 -9.38 -17.65
N GLY A 155 6.66 -8.27 -18.03
CA GLY A 155 5.63 -8.23 -19.07
C GLY A 155 4.19 -8.07 -18.55
N VAL A 156 3.96 -8.25 -17.25
CA VAL A 156 2.67 -7.90 -16.62
C VAL A 156 2.49 -6.38 -16.67
N SER A 157 1.40 -5.91 -17.29
CA SER A 157 1.18 -4.49 -17.57
C SER A 157 -0.31 -4.12 -17.69
N GLY A 158 -0.60 -2.82 -17.73
CA GLY A 158 -1.96 -2.31 -17.90
C GLY A 158 -2.85 -2.63 -16.70
N ALA A 159 -4.01 -3.24 -16.95
CA ALA A 159 -4.98 -3.64 -15.92
C ALA A 159 -4.69 -5.02 -15.31
N ASN A 160 -3.54 -5.63 -15.63
CA ASN A 160 -3.15 -6.94 -15.14
C ASN A 160 -2.12 -6.83 -14.01
N GLY A 161 -2.04 -7.87 -13.18
CA GLY A 161 -1.18 -7.95 -12.01
C GLY A 161 -1.92 -8.33 -10.75
N SER A 162 -1.17 -8.67 -9.71
CA SER A 162 -1.72 -9.01 -8.40
C SER A 162 -2.15 -7.76 -7.64
N THR A 163 -3.29 -7.85 -6.98
CA THR A 163 -3.88 -6.76 -6.19
C THR A 163 -4.83 -7.29 -5.14
N PHE A 164 -5.37 -6.38 -4.32
CA PHE A 164 -6.51 -6.66 -3.47
C PHE A 164 -7.59 -5.59 -3.61
N THR A 165 -8.82 -5.95 -3.27
CA THR A 165 -9.97 -5.06 -3.30
C THR A 165 -10.71 -5.05 -1.97
N LEU A 166 -11.26 -3.88 -1.65
CA LEU A 166 -12.20 -3.67 -0.55
C LEU A 166 -13.57 -3.34 -1.15
N PRO A 167 -14.68 -3.58 -0.42
CA PRO A 167 -16.01 -3.27 -0.92
C PRO A 167 -16.17 -1.80 -1.35
N GLY A 168 -16.76 -1.59 -2.53
CA GLY A 168 -16.92 -0.26 -3.14
C GLY A 168 -18.05 0.60 -2.57
N THR A 169 -18.74 0.13 -1.51
CA THR A 169 -19.87 0.79 -0.87
C THR A 169 -19.52 1.23 0.55
N THR A 170 -20.02 2.39 0.98
CA THR A 170 -19.87 2.90 2.36
C THR A 170 -20.89 2.23 3.31
N GLY A 171 -20.72 2.41 4.62
CA GLY A 171 -21.66 1.94 5.65
C GLY A 171 -21.49 0.48 6.08
N LEU A 172 -20.45 -0.21 5.60
CA LEU A 172 -20.10 -1.56 6.03
C LEU A 172 -19.16 -1.51 7.25
N SER A 173 -19.07 -2.62 7.97
CA SER A 173 -18.15 -2.79 9.10
C SER A 173 -16.77 -3.34 8.69
N ASN A 174 -16.42 -3.22 7.40
CA ASN A 174 -15.14 -3.68 6.88
C ASN A 174 -13.97 -3.01 7.59
N ARG A 175 -12.91 -3.77 7.85
CA ARG A 175 -11.71 -3.24 8.50
C ARG A 175 -10.48 -4.10 8.22
N VAL A 176 -9.46 -3.51 7.62
CA VAL A 176 -8.16 -4.12 7.40
C VAL A 176 -7.11 -3.33 8.16
N ASP A 177 -6.62 -3.92 9.25
CA ASP A 177 -5.55 -3.36 10.07
C ASP A 177 -4.18 -3.84 9.55
N VAL A 178 -3.33 -2.90 9.17
CA VAL A 178 -1.94 -3.13 8.76
C VAL A 178 -1.03 -2.71 9.90
N ASN A 179 -0.38 -3.68 10.55
CA ASN A 179 0.63 -3.46 11.58
C ASN A 179 2.05 -3.72 11.03
N GLY A 180 2.16 -4.55 9.99
CA GLY A 180 3.40 -4.87 9.29
C GLY A 180 3.57 -4.07 8.01
N THR A 181 3.77 -4.76 6.89
CA THR A 181 4.09 -4.14 5.59
C THR A 181 3.16 -4.60 4.48
N ILE A 182 2.70 -3.67 3.66
CA ILE A 182 2.20 -3.94 2.30
C ILE A 182 3.28 -3.47 1.33
N GLN A 183 3.81 -4.36 0.49
CA GLN A 183 4.86 -4.05 -0.49
C GLN A 183 4.39 -4.34 -1.91
N LEU A 184 4.50 -3.35 -2.80
CA LEU A 184 4.15 -3.47 -4.21
C LEU A 184 5.42 -3.42 -5.07
N ARG A 185 5.62 -4.47 -5.88
CA ARG A 185 6.73 -4.58 -6.84
C ARG A 185 6.24 -4.54 -8.27
N ASN A 186 7.15 -4.49 -9.23
CA ASN A 186 6.79 -4.53 -10.65
C ASN A 186 5.91 -5.75 -10.97
N GLY A 187 4.91 -5.55 -11.83
CA GLY A 187 3.91 -6.57 -12.18
C GLY A 187 2.77 -6.77 -11.19
N SER A 188 2.69 -5.97 -10.12
CA SER A 188 1.48 -5.86 -9.29
C SER A 188 0.54 -4.76 -9.83
N LEU A 189 -0.55 -4.47 -9.13
CA LEU A 189 -1.33 -3.24 -9.26
C LEU A 189 -1.45 -2.54 -7.90
N SER A 190 -1.61 -1.23 -7.92
CA SER A 190 -2.00 -0.53 -6.69
C SER A 190 -3.44 -0.89 -6.34
N PRO A 191 -3.72 -1.20 -5.07
CA PRO A 191 -5.10 -1.35 -4.63
C PRO A 191 -5.82 -0.02 -4.87
N ASN A 192 -6.97 -0.07 -5.54
CA ASN A 192 -7.81 1.10 -5.80
C ASN A 192 -9.15 0.96 -5.06
N PRO A 193 -9.15 0.94 -3.71
CA PRO A 193 -10.40 0.95 -2.98
C PRO A 193 -11.01 2.35 -3.13
N THR A 194 -12.12 2.44 -3.86
CA THR A 194 -12.88 3.68 -4.04
C THR A 194 -13.22 4.34 -2.69
N THR A 195 -13.44 3.49 -1.67
CA THR A 195 -13.81 3.77 -0.27
C THR A 195 -12.69 3.48 0.74
N GLY A 196 -11.44 3.24 0.30
CA GLY A 196 -10.40 2.66 1.17
C GLY A 196 -10.08 3.42 2.44
N GLN A 197 -10.34 4.73 2.47
CA GLN A 197 -10.20 5.55 3.68
C GLN A 197 -11.03 5.01 4.86
N ASP A 198 -12.19 4.42 4.57
CA ASP A 198 -13.12 3.90 5.58
C ASP A 198 -12.70 2.53 6.11
N TYR A 199 -11.91 1.76 5.34
CA TYR A 199 -11.71 0.33 5.57
C TYR A 199 -10.25 -0.12 5.68
N LEU A 200 -9.28 0.69 5.27
CA LEU A 200 -7.85 0.36 5.29
C LEU A 200 -7.11 1.23 6.31
N PHE A 201 -6.52 0.61 7.32
CA PHE A 201 -5.89 1.28 8.45
C PHE A 201 -4.43 0.87 8.57
N PHE A 202 -3.52 1.78 8.21
CA PHE A 202 -2.09 1.62 8.44
C PHE A 202 -1.77 2.08 9.86
N ASN A 203 -1.66 1.16 10.81
CA ASN A 203 -1.40 1.48 12.21
C ASN A 203 0.01 2.03 12.43
N SER A 204 0.26 2.62 13.59
CA SER A 204 1.59 3.13 13.98
C SER A 204 2.67 2.06 13.80
N GLY A 205 3.79 2.40 13.16
CA GLY A 205 4.89 1.49 12.85
C GLY A 205 4.74 0.67 11.55
N SER A 206 3.55 0.66 10.94
CA SER A 206 3.33 -0.05 9.67
C SER A 206 3.98 0.64 8.46
N THR A 207 4.14 -0.09 7.36
CA THR A 207 4.71 0.44 6.12
C THR A 207 3.86 0.11 4.88
N TYR A 208 3.59 1.13 4.07
CA TYR A 208 3.16 0.97 2.67
C TYR A 208 4.35 1.25 1.76
N TRP A 209 4.84 0.22 1.07
CA TRP A 209 6.08 0.27 0.30
C TRP A 209 5.82 0.13 -1.20
N LEU A 210 6.01 1.22 -1.92
CA LEU A 210 6.06 1.27 -3.38
C LEU A 210 7.48 0.97 -3.88
N ASP A 211 7.78 -0.31 -4.08
CA ASP A 211 9.03 -0.79 -4.69
C ASP A 211 8.85 -1.12 -6.18
N ARG A 212 8.23 -0.18 -6.89
CA ARG A 212 7.91 -0.31 -8.32
C ARG A 212 7.86 1.05 -9.01
N ASN A 213 7.86 1.01 -10.34
CA ASN A 213 7.56 2.19 -11.13
C ASN A 213 6.05 2.44 -11.17
N GLY A 214 5.64 3.70 -10.97
CA GLY A 214 4.23 4.09 -10.95
C GLY A 214 3.41 3.53 -9.80
N GLY A 215 2.09 3.54 -9.98
CA GLY A 215 1.11 3.18 -8.96
C GLY A 215 0.70 4.37 -8.10
N ASN A 216 -0.01 4.09 -7.03
CA ASN A 216 -0.50 5.07 -6.09
C ASN A 216 -0.46 4.54 -4.65
N VAL A 217 -0.39 5.47 -3.70
CA VAL A 217 -0.78 5.22 -2.31
C VAL A 217 -2.31 5.08 -2.29
N PRO A 218 -2.88 4.03 -1.66
CA PRO A 218 -4.32 3.86 -1.60
C PRO A 218 -4.94 4.88 -0.65
N LYS A 219 -6.24 5.11 -0.82
CA LYS A 219 -7.04 5.74 0.22
C LYS A 219 -7.01 4.85 1.45
N GLY A 220 -6.71 5.43 2.60
CA GLY A 220 -6.57 4.73 3.87
C GLY A 220 -6.40 5.71 5.02
N THR A 221 -6.54 5.21 6.23
CA THR A 221 -6.18 5.95 7.45
C THR A 221 -4.77 5.56 7.84
N PHE A 222 -3.88 6.55 7.96
CA PHE A 222 -2.47 6.33 8.27
C PHE A 222 -2.16 6.79 9.69
N GLY A 223 -1.59 5.94 10.53
CA GLY A 223 -1.13 6.26 11.87
C GLY A 223 0.06 7.22 11.86
N THR A 224 0.27 7.95 12.96
CA THR A 224 1.30 9.00 13.05
C THR A 224 2.71 8.51 12.72
N THR A 225 3.07 7.29 13.11
CA THR A 225 4.39 6.69 12.84
C THR A 225 4.36 5.61 11.75
N SER A 226 3.24 5.46 11.02
CA SER A 226 3.22 4.64 9.80
C SER A 226 4.10 5.27 8.72
N THR A 227 4.54 4.52 7.72
CA THR A 227 5.44 5.03 6.68
C THR A 227 4.96 4.72 5.28
N VAL A 228 4.85 5.74 4.44
CA VAL A 228 4.80 5.57 2.98
C VAL A 228 6.24 5.62 2.46
N LYS A 229 6.70 4.53 1.85
CA LYS A 229 8.07 4.40 1.33
C LYS A 229 8.06 4.20 -0.18
N MET A 230 8.85 4.97 -0.92
CA MET A 230 9.03 4.85 -2.36
C MET A 230 10.49 4.56 -2.67
N THR A 231 10.76 3.42 -3.33
CA THR A 231 12.13 3.03 -3.72
C THR A 231 12.26 2.59 -5.18
N GLY A 232 11.17 2.13 -5.79
CA GLY A 232 11.23 1.54 -7.12
C GLY A 232 10.94 2.51 -8.27
N VAL A 233 10.96 3.83 -8.02
CA VAL A 233 10.69 4.82 -9.06
C VAL A 233 11.88 4.90 -10.00
N VAL A 234 11.62 4.64 -11.28
CA VAL A 234 12.64 4.66 -12.34
C VAL A 234 12.28 5.72 -13.38
N ASN A 235 11.05 5.71 -13.88
CA ASN A 235 10.58 6.56 -14.98
C ASN A 235 9.12 7.03 -14.77
N ASN A 236 8.51 7.69 -15.75
CA ASN A 236 7.09 8.04 -15.75
C ASN A 236 6.23 6.76 -15.91
N PRO A 237 5.08 6.62 -15.23
CA PRO A 237 4.55 7.48 -14.16
C PRO A 237 5.34 7.38 -12.84
N VAL A 238 5.53 8.52 -12.18
CA VAL A 238 5.95 8.58 -10.76
C VAL A 238 4.74 8.20 -9.90
N PRO A 239 4.90 7.45 -8.80
CA PRO A 239 3.78 7.10 -7.94
C PRO A 239 3.09 8.33 -7.37
N THR A 240 1.76 8.31 -7.32
CA THR A 240 0.97 9.39 -6.74
C THR A 240 0.57 9.07 -5.31
N ILE A 241 0.39 10.11 -4.48
CA ILE A 241 -0.20 9.96 -3.16
C ILE A 241 -1.70 10.25 -3.30
N ASN A 242 -2.56 9.26 -3.06
CA ASN A 242 -4.02 9.39 -3.15
C ASN A 242 -4.66 8.97 -1.83
N VAL A 243 -4.68 9.91 -0.88
CA VAL A 243 -4.99 9.66 0.54
C VAL A 243 -6.44 9.97 0.94
N GLY A 244 -7.35 10.08 -0.03
CA GLY A 244 -8.77 10.29 0.24
C GLY A 244 -9.12 11.74 0.59
N SER A 245 -10.22 11.92 1.34
CA SER A 245 -10.78 13.25 1.65
C SER A 245 -10.03 14.00 2.76
N VAL A 246 -9.27 13.27 3.58
CA VAL A 246 -8.41 13.81 4.63
C VAL A 246 -6.98 13.44 4.27
N PRO A 247 -6.23 14.34 3.60
CA PRO A 247 -4.95 13.99 3.04
C PRO A 247 -3.87 13.97 4.13
N GLU A 248 -3.85 12.91 4.93
CA GLU A 248 -2.88 12.73 6.02
C GLU A 248 -2.14 11.40 5.91
N ILE A 249 -0.83 11.44 6.08
CA ILE A 249 0.04 10.25 6.20
C ILE A 249 0.91 10.33 7.45
N GLY A 250 1.54 9.21 7.85
CA GLY A 250 2.53 9.20 8.93
C GLY A 250 3.83 9.86 8.50
N ASN A 251 4.79 9.06 8.06
CA ASN A 251 6.06 9.47 7.45
C ASN A 251 6.02 9.27 5.93
N LEU A 252 6.88 10.01 5.22
CA LEU A 252 7.14 9.82 3.80
C LEU A 252 8.63 9.64 3.54
N ILE A 253 9.00 8.59 2.82
CA ILE A 253 10.39 8.34 2.41
C ILE A 253 10.44 8.18 0.89
N PHE A 254 11.30 8.98 0.26
CA PHE A 254 11.68 8.86 -1.14
C PHE A 254 13.16 8.49 -1.25
N ASP A 255 13.45 7.28 -1.70
CA ASP A 255 14.81 6.74 -1.82
C ASP A 255 14.93 5.93 -3.12
N CYS A 256 15.04 6.65 -4.25
CA CYS A 256 14.96 6.09 -5.59
C CYS A 256 16.31 6.23 -6.34
N PRO A 257 17.29 5.37 -6.05
CA PRO A 257 18.58 5.35 -6.75
C PRO A 257 18.46 5.00 -8.24
N GLY A 258 17.36 4.39 -8.66
CA GLY A 258 17.09 4.02 -10.05
C GLY A 258 16.45 5.13 -10.90
N LEU A 259 16.22 6.33 -10.35
CA LEU A 259 15.50 7.39 -11.06
C LEU A 259 16.29 7.89 -12.28
N ILE A 260 15.67 7.88 -13.45
CA ILE A 260 16.28 8.36 -14.72
C ILE A 260 15.64 9.63 -15.28
N LEU A 261 14.42 9.98 -14.85
CA LEU A 261 13.75 11.22 -15.27
C LEU A 261 14.59 12.44 -14.91
N ALA A 262 14.78 13.39 -15.83
CA ALA A 262 15.50 14.64 -15.52
C ALA A 262 14.81 15.40 -14.36
N THR A 263 13.48 15.46 -14.42
CA THR A 263 12.60 16.04 -13.40
C THR A 263 11.43 15.08 -13.15
N ALA A 264 11.35 14.54 -11.95
CA ALA A 264 10.21 13.77 -11.46
C ALA A 264 9.31 14.69 -10.63
N SER A 265 7.98 14.53 -10.75
CA SER A 265 7.04 15.20 -9.85
C SER A 265 6.41 14.15 -8.94
N LEU A 266 6.55 14.34 -7.63
CA LEU A 266 5.80 13.54 -6.65
C LEU A 266 4.32 13.89 -6.62
N ALA A 267 3.97 15.06 -7.16
CA ALA A 267 2.62 15.60 -7.22
C ALA A 267 1.85 15.35 -5.91
N LEU A 268 2.42 15.81 -4.79
CA LEU A 268 1.82 15.63 -3.47
C LEU A 268 0.39 16.17 -3.46
N THR A 269 -0.56 15.42 -2.90
CA THR A 269 -1.96 15.86 -2.80
C THR A 269 -2.05 17.23 -2.15
N ASN A 270 -2.87 18.14 -2.68
CA ASN A 270 -3.05 19.44 -2.05
C ASN A 270 -3.55 19.29 -0.59
N ASN A 271 -3.06 20.15 0.29
CA ASN A 271 -3.30 20.12 1.74
C ASN A 271 -2.76 18.87 2.45
N LEU A 272 -1.84 18.12 1.83
CA LEU A 272 -1.24 16.95 2.46
C LEU A 272 -0.53 17.33 3.77
N ILE A 273 -0.86 16.60 4.84
CA ILE A 273 -0.18 16.64 6.13
C ILE A 273 0.61 15.35 6.30
N ILE A 274 1.92 15.48 6.43
CA ILE A 274 2.83 14.41 6.86
C ILE A 274 2.98 14.59 8.38
N LYS A 275 2.41 13.65 9.15
CA LYS A 275 2.32 13.76 10.61
C LYS A 275 3.64 13.49 11.32
N GLY A 276 4.57 12.80 10.66
CA GLY A 276 5.93 12.59 11.09
C GLY A 276 6.93 13.24 10.13
N ASP A 277 7.99 12.50 9.80
CA ASP A 277 9.11 12.99 9.01
C ASP A 277 8.88 12.82 7.50
N PHE A 278 9.45 13.73 6.71
CA PHE A 278 9.59 13.58 5.27
C PHE A 278 11.08 13.51 4.90
N GLN A 279 11.49 12.40 4.31
CA GLN A 279 12.87 12.13 3.93
C GLN A 279 13.01 11.92 2.42
N ILE A 280 13.97 12.60 1.81
CA ILE A 280 14.40 12.41 0.42
C ILE A 280 15.87 12.07 0.44
N LEU A 281 16.18 10.79 0.25
CA LEU A 281 17.48 10.20 0.57
C LEU A 281 18.35 9.96 -0.67
N ASN A 282 17.71 9.62 -1.79
CA ASN A 282 18.39 9.39 -3.06
C ASN A 282 17.45 9.72 -4.22
N THR A 283 17.91 10.56 -5.14
CA THR A 283 17.18 10.87 -6.38
C THR A 283 18.02 10.58 -7.62
N ASN A 284 19.15 9.87 -7.46
CA ASN A 284 20.12 9.63 -8.53
C ASN A 284 20.60 10.92 -9.23
N GLY A 285 20.74 12.01 -8.47
CA GLY A 285 21.11 13.33 -9.00
C GLY A 285 20.02 13.96 -9.90
N LYS A 286 18.80 13.42 -9.90
CA LYS A 286 17.65 13.97 -10.63
C LYS A 286 16.82 14.87 -9.74
N ILE A 287 16.08 15.80 -10.36
CA ILE A 287 15.25 16.75 -9.62
C ILE A 287 13.92 16.07 -9.26
N VAL A 288 13.55 16.13 -7.99
CA VAL A 288 12.21 15.77 -7.51
C VAL A 288 11.45 17.02 -7.12
N VAL A 289 10.37 17.30 -7.84
CA VAL A 289 9.44 18.40 -7.56
C VAL A 289 8.35 17.91 -6.62
N LEU A 290 8.14 18.62 -5.50
CA LEU A 290 7.18 18.21 -4.47
C LEU A 290 5.75 18.62 -4.81
N ALA A 291 5.52 19.86 -5.24
CA ALA A 291 4.17 20.36 -5.47
C ALA A 291 3.46 19.70 -6.66
N THR A 292 2.12 19.57 -6.58
CA THR A 292 1.26 19.11 -7.70
C THR A 292 1.37 19.97 -8.96
N ASN A 293 1.65 19.29 -10.07
CA ASN A 293 1.48 19.78 -11.42
C ASN A 293 0.04 19.58 -11.92
N GLY A 294 -0.92 20.34 -11.38
CA GLY A 294 -2.29 20.30 -11.91
C GLY A 294 -2.43 21.22 -13.12
N THR A 295 -2.83 20.70 -14.29
CA THR A 295 -3.06 21.42 -15.56
C THR A 295 -4.36 22.25 -15.61
N GLY A 296 -5.06 22.42 -14.48
CA GLY A 296 -6.31 23.17 -14.40
C GLY A 296 -6.09 24.69 -14.35
N SER A 297 -6.94 25.44 -15.05
CA SER A 297 -6.94 26.91 -15.18
C SER A 297 -7.29 27.68 -13.90
N THR A 298 -7.56 27.00 -12.79
CA THR A 298 -7.86 27.64 -11.50
C THR A 298 -6.63 27.55 -10.59
N PRO A 299 -6.08 28.67 -10.09
CA PRO A 299 -5.00 28.65 -9.10
C PRO A 299 -5.50 27.96 -7.84
N VAL A 300 -5.18 26.68 -7.68
CA VAL A 300 -5.33 26.00 -6.41
C VAL A 300 -4.03 26.23 -5.65
N ASN A 301 -4.08 27.03 -4.59
CA ASN A 301 -2.94 27.19 -3.67
C ASN A 301 -2.57 25.80 -3.15
N ALA A 302 -1.30 25.47 -3.30
CA ALA A 302 -0.73 24.19 -2.93
C ALA A 302 -0.15 24.30 -1.51
N ASN A 303 -0.86 23.76 -0.52
CA ASN A 303 -0.43 23.81 0.87
C ASN A 303 0.06 22.44 1.32
N TYR A 304 1.20 22.39 2.00
CA TYR A 304 1.76 21.16 2.55
C TYR A 304 2.27 21.40 3.96
N THR A 305 2.10 20.42 4.84
CA THR A 305 2.64 20.47 6.21
C THR A 305 3.41 19.20 6.52
N VAL A 306 4.65 19.35 6.99
CA VAL A 306 5.44 18.28 7.63
C VAL A 306 5.51 18.63 9.10
N ARG A 307 4.88 17.81 9.97
CA ARG A 307 4.91 18.05 11.42
C ARG A 307 6.24 17.66 12.05
N GLY A 308 6.93 16.69 11.47
CA GLY A 308 8.30 16.31 11.83
C GLY A 308 9.35 17.12 11.07
N ASN A 309 10.49 16.49 10.84
CA ASN A 309 11.60 17.04 10.10
C ASN A 309 11.43 16.82 8.59
N LEU A 310 11.89 17.79 7.79
CA LEU A 310 12.18 17.57 6.38
C LEU A 310 13.68 17.32 6.22
N THR A 311 14.04 16.15 5.69
CA THR A 311 15.44 15.76 5.45
C THR A 311 15.69 15.54 3.97
N VAL A 312 16.69 16.21 3.41
CA VAL A 312 17.18 16.00 2.05
C VAL A 312 18.66 15.68 2.12
N SER A 313 19.07 14.48 1.70
CA SER A 313 20.43 13.97 1.87
C SER A 313 20.95 13.22 0.64
N GLY A 314 22.21 12.78 0.69
CA GLY A 314 22.83 11.97 -0.37
C GLY A 314 23.03 12.76 -1.67
N ASN A 315 22.74 12.14 -2.80
CA ASN A 315 22.80 12.80 -4.11
C ASN A 315 21.48 13.52 -4.50
N SER A 316 20.61 13.76 -3.51
CA SER A 316 19.25 14.22 -3.77
C SER A 316 19.22 15.66 -4.28
N ARG A 317 18.37 15.91 -5.28
CA ARG A 317 18.01 17.25 -5.76
C ARG A 317 16.51 17.45 -5.66
N VAL A 318 16.09 18.49 -4.96
CA VAL A 318 14.68 18.73 -4.63
C VAL A 318 14.28 20.13 -5.04
N ALA A 319 13.06 20.28 -5.56
CA ALA A 319 12.42 21.57 -5.76
C ALA A 319 11.03 21.58 -5.12
N LEU A 320 10.67 22.65 -4.39
CA LEU A 320 9.31 22.76 -3.85
C LEU A 320 8.31 23.01 -4.98
N GLY A 321 8.58 24.01 -5.81
CA GLY A 321 7.79 24.35 -7.00
C GLY A 321 8.58 24.28 -8.30
N ASN A 322 7.87 24.14 -9.42
CA ASN A 322 8.42 24.26 -10.77
C ASN A 322 7.55 25.22 -11.59
N ALA A 323 8.16 26.17 -12.30
CA ALA A 323 7.44 27.16 -13.11
C ALA A 323 6.98 26.65 -14.49
N SER A 324 7.28 25.41 -14.88
CA SER A 324 6.84 24.85 -16.16
C SER A 324 5.32 24.68 -16.30
N ASN A 325 4.53 24.91 -15.24
CA ASN A 325 3.09 24.64 -15.23
C ASN A 325 2.35 25.63 -14.31
N THR A 326 1.62 26.59 -14.89
CA THR A 326 0.61 27.44 -14.24
C THR A 326 0.96 27.92 -12.83
N ASN A 327 1.93 28.84 -12.69
CA ASN A 327 1.95 29.87 -11.66
C ASN A 327 1.07 29.62 -10.41
N LYS A 328 1.44 28.71 -9.50
CA LYS A 328 0.65 28.44 -8.27
C LYS A 328 1.34 29.03 -7.07
N VAL A 329 0.56 29.47 -6.09
CA VAL A 329 1.09 29.72 -4.76
C VAL A 329 1.39 28.37 -4.12
N VAL A 330 2.61 28.18 -3.65
CA VAL A 330 3.03 26.97 -2.91
C VAL A 330 3.39 27.41 -1.50
N ASP A 331 2.69 26.91 -0.49
CA ASP A 331 3.03 27.11 0.91
C ASP A 331 3.46 25.78 1.51
N PHE A 332 4.76 25.65 1.82
CA PHE A 332 5.34 24.45 2.40
C PHE A 332 5.77 24.75 3.85
N GLN A 333 5.14 24.09 4.82
CA GLN A 333 5.45 24.25 6.24
C GLN A 333 6.18 23.03 6.80
N VAL A 334 7.26 23.26 7.54
CA VAL A 334 8.00 22.27 8.33
C VAL A 334 7.93 22.69 9.79
N GLU A 335 7.28 21.90 10.63
CA GLU A 335 7.15 22.19 12.06
C GLU A 335 8.35 21.69 12.89
N GLY A 336 9.09 20.71 12.39
CA GLY A 336 10.40 20.32 12.91
C GLY A 336 11.56 21.07 12.24
N ASN A 337 12.71 20.39 12.15
CA ASN A 337 13.90 20.92 11.51
C ASN A 337 13.88 20.69 9.99
N LEU A 338 14.52 21.61 9.27
CA LEU A 338 14.90 21.45 7.88
C LEU A 338 16.37 21.01 7.81
N ASN A 339 16.63 19.76 7.44
CA ASN A 339 17.98 19.19 7.36
C ASN A 339 18.40 18.99 5.90
N LEU A 340 19.36 19.78 5.43
CA LEU A 340 19.83 19.81 4.05
C LEU A 340 21.30 19.39 3.96
N SER A 341 21.54 18.18 3.46
CA SER A 341 22.85 17.61 3.16
C SER A 341 22.93 16.98 1.77
N GLY A 342 21.89 17.16 0.94
CA GLY A 342 21.81 16.71 -0.44
C GLY A 342 22.63 17.56 -1.41
N THR A 343 22.38 17.38 -2.71
CA THR A 343 23.02 18.14 -3.78
C THR A 343 22.39 19.52 -3.98
N SER A 344 21.05 19.59 -4.05
CA SER A 344 20.33 20.88 -4.12
C SER A 344 18.95 20.82 -3.47
N PHE A 345 18.55 21.93 -2.87
CA PHE A 345 17.19 22.22 -2.42
C PHE A 345 16.76 23.58 -2.95
N ASP A 346 15.86 23.58 -3.91
CA ASP A 346 15.40 24.79 -4.58
C ASP A 346 13.96 25.10 -4.13
N ILE A 347 13.72 26.31 -3.61
CA ILE A 347 12.36 26.77 -3.31
C ILE A 347 11.56 26.84 -4.61
N GLN A 348 12.21 27.25 -5.69
CA GLN A 348 11.62 27.29 -7.02
C GLN A 348 12.64 26.90 -8.07
N ASN A 349 12.21 26.02 -8.97
CA ASN A 349 12.99 25.63 -10.13
C ASN A 349 12.31 26.17 -11.40
N SER A 350 12.95 27.14 -12.06
CA SER A 350 12.52 27.59 -13.38
C SER A 350 13.70 27.76 -14.33
N SER A 351 13.69 27.00 -15.42
CA SER A 351 14.67 27.14 -16.50
C SER A 351 14.10 27.89 -17.71
N SER A 352 12.79 28.18 -17.74
CA SER A 352 12.11 28.58 -18.98
C SER A 352 10.92 29.54 -18.79
N PHE A 353 10.49 29.82 -17.55
CA PHE A 353 9.35 30.69 -17.27
C PHE A 353 9.60 31.48 -16.00
N ILE A 354 9.19 32.75 -15.96
CA ILE A 354 9.20 33.55 -14.73
C ILE A 354 7.98 33.13 -13.92
N ALA A 355 8.20 32.64 -12.70
CA ALA A 355 7.09 32.47 -11.78
C ALA A 355 6.63 33.84 -11.26
N THR A 356 5.33 34.11 -11.32
CA THR A 356 4.73 35.36 -10.82
C THR A 356 3.97 35.16 -9.50
N ASN A 357 3.79 33.91 -9.05
CA ASN A 357 3.20 33.52 -7.78
C ASN A 357 4.25 32.96 -6.82
N THR A 358 4.04 33.26 -5.54
CA THR A 358 5.00 32.98 -4.46
C THR A 358 5.10 31.49 -4.13
N THR A 359 6.34 31.00 -3.97
CA THR A 359 6.61 29.75 -3.24
C THR A 359 7.22 30.09 -1.90
N THR A 360 6.55 29.71 -0.81
CA THR A 360 6.94 29.97 0.57
C THR A 360 7.41 28.69 1.23
N LEU A 361 8.55 28.73 1.89
CA LEU A 361 8.99 27.72 2.84
C LEU A 361 8.95 28.33 4.25
N ARG A 362 8.18 27.72 5.16
CA ARG A 362 8.11 28.11 6.58
C ARG A 362 8.70 27.01 7.41
N VAL A 363 9.70 27.32 8.23
CA VAL A 363 10.35 26.36 9.13
C VAL A 363 10.21 26.88 10.55
N LYS A 364 9.63 26.08 11.45
CA LYS A 364 9.52 26.40 12.89
C LYS A 364 10.75 25.95 13.68
N GLY A 365 11.39 24.86 13.26
CA GLY A 365 12.63 24.37 13.87
C GLY A 365 13.88 25.00 13.26
N ASN A 366 15.01 24.32 13.43
CA ASN A 366 16.29 24.76 12.89
C ASN A 366 16.40 24.50 11.39
N VAL A 367 17.11 25.39 10.69
CA VAL A 367 17.60 25.15 9.33
C VAL A 367 19.06 24.70 9.41
N ASN A 368 19.28 23.39 9.20
CA ASN A 368 20.60 22.77 9.22
C ASN A 368 21.06 22.50 7.78
N HIS A 369 21.84 23.41 7.20
CA HIS A 369 22.40 23.26 5.86
C HIS A 369 23.89 22.91 5.93
N THR A 370 24.24 21.66 5.62
CA THR A 370 25.60 21.14 5.77
C THR A 370 26.30 20.83 4.44
N ALA A 371 25.57 20.73 3.33
CA ALA A 371 26.12 20.49 1.99
C ALA A 371 25.15 20.92 0.87
N GLY A 372 25.65 21.04 -0.36
CA GLY A 372 24.85 21.35 -1.56
C GLY A 372 24.42 22.82 -1.63
N THR A 373 23.50 23.12 -2.55
CA THR A 373 22.91 24.46 -2.71
C THR A 373 21.54 24.56 -2.05
N PHE A 374 21.25 25.70 -1.45
CA PHE A 374 19.92 26.07 -0.97
C PHE A 374 19.56 27.43 -1.54
N GLY A 375 18.48 27.53 -2.32
CA GLY A 375 18.09 28.79 -2.92
C GLY A 375 16.96 28.68 -3.92
N VAL A 376 17.06 29.46 -4.99
CA VAL A 376 16.14 29.48 -6.11
C VAL A 376 16.95 29.32 -7.38
N LEU A 377 16.52 28.39 -8.25
CA LEU A 377 17.10 28.21 -9.56
C LEU A 377 16.29 29.06 -10.55
N GLU A 378 16.62 30.35 -10.64
CA GLU A 378 16.06 31.29 -11.63
C GLU A 378 17.17 32.12 -12.29
N LEU A 379 17.04 32.37 -13.60
CA LEU A 379 17.94 33.22 -14.38
C LEU A 379 17.54 34.71 -14.36
N LEU A 380 16.35 35.08 -13.85
CA LEU A 380 15.90 36.47 -13.74
C LEU A 380 14.89 36.67 -12.60
N LEU A 381 15.27 37.48 -11.60
CA LEU A 381 14.40 38.16 -10.62
C LEU A 381 13.40 37.29 -9.82
N ALA A 382 13.91 36.40 -8.97
CA ALA A 382 13.15 35.92 -7.81
C ALA A 382 13.41 36.82 -6.59
N THR A 383 12.34 37.29 -5.94
CA THR A 383 12.41 37.62 -4.52
C THR A 383 12.29 36.32 -3.74
N LEU A 384 13.16 36.11 -2.76
CA LEU A 384 13.20 34.93 -1.91
C LEU A 384 12.53 35.25 -0.56
N PRO A 385 11.20 35.13 -0.40
CA PRO A 385 10.59 35.27 0.90
C PRO A 385 10.86 34.00 1.72
N ILE A 386 12.02 33.93 2.38
CA ILE A 386 12.20 33.01 3.50
C ILE A 386 11.66 33.73 4.74
N CYS A 387 10.58 33.21 5.31
CA CYS A 387 10.16 33.56 6.66
C CYS A 387 10.57 32.44 7.61
N ILE A 388 11.64 32.69 8.37
CA ILE A 388 12.00 31.89 9.55
C ILE A 388 11.23 32.49 10.72
N PHE A 389 10.40 31.69 11.40
CA PHE A 389 9.61 32.12 12.56
C PHE A 389 10.21 31.61 13.85
#